data_AF-A0AAN6XVM8-F1
#
_entry.id   AF-A0AAN6XVM8-F1
#
_cell.length_a   1.000
_cell.length_b   1.000
_cell.length_c   1.000
_cell.angle_alpha   90.00
_cell.angle_beta   90.00
_cell.angle_gamma   90.00
#
_symmetry.space_group_name_H-M   'P 1'
#
loop_
_entity.id
_entity.type
_entity.pdbx_description
1 polymer ?
#
loop_
_entity_poly.entity_id
_entity_poly.type
_entity_poly.pdbx_seq_one_letter_code
_entity_poly.pdbx_strand_id
1 'polypeptide(L)' 'MQKKKAKIAMPPRYGGDPLKLKAWLAQCRAYFDYYEDQFTEEEDKVLFAGALLDGPTALWFQP' A
#
# COMPACT_ATOMS: atom_id res chain seq x y z
N MET A 1 -26.58 -0.46 -16.97
CA MET A 1 -25.92 -1.48 -16.13
C MET A 1 -24.57 -0.93 -15.68
N GLN A 2 -24.37 -0.63 -14.39
CA GLN A 2 -23.02 -0.32 -13.89
C GLN A 2 -22.18 -1.60 -13.94
N LYS A 3 -21.06 -1.57 -14.65
CA LYS A 3 -20.06 -2.65 -14.60
C LYS A 3 -19.50 -2.68 -13.17
N LYS A 4 -19.64 -3.80 -12.45
CA LYS A 4 -18.93 -4.00 -11.18
C LYS A 4 -17.43 -3.91 -11.48
N LYS A 5 -16.75 -2.87 -10.99
CA LYS A 5 -15.28 -2.84 -11.02
C LYS A 5 -14.78 -4.03 -10.19
N ALA A 6 -13.85 -4.82 -10.74
CA ALA A 6 -13.15 -5.83 -9.95
C ALA A 6 -12.42 -5.12 -8.79
N LYS A 7 -12.60 -5.58 -7.55
CA LYS A 7 -11.94 -4.97 -6.39
C LYS A 7 -10.44 -5.30 -6.43
N ILE A 8 -9.58 -4.32 -6.19
CA ILE A 8 -8.16 -4.59 -5.94
C ILE A 8 -8.00 -5.01 -4.49
N ALA A 9 -7.28 -6.13 -4.29
CA ALA A 9 -6.97 -6.64 -2.97
C ALA A 9 -5.94 -5.74 -2.27
N MET A 10 -6.03 -5.66 -0.95
CA MET A 10 -5.05 -4.95 -0.13
C MET A 10 -3.64 -5.51 -0.35
N PRO A 11 -2.59 -4.67 -0.44
CA PRO A 11 -1.21 -5.14 -0.51
C PRO A 11 -0.86 -6.01 0.71
N PRO A 12 0.02 -7.02 0.56
CA PRO A 12 0.47 -7.83 1.68
C PRO A 12 1.34 -7.00 2.64
N ARG A 13 1.57 -7.51 3.85
CA ARG A 13 2.59 -6.94 4.74
C ARG A 13 3.99 -7.03 4.15
N TYR A 14 4.85 -6.07 4.50
CA TYR A 14 6.21 -5.98 3.98
C TYR A 14 7.26 -5.94 5.10
N GLY A 15 8.03 -7.03 5.18
CA GLY A 15 9.07 -7.22 6.20
C GLY A 15 10.47 -6.78 5.81
N GLY A 16 10.62 -6.02 4.73
CA GLY A 16 11.92 -5.41 4.36
C GLY A 16 12.79 -6.19 3.39
N ASP A 17 12.27 -7.23 2.73
CA ASP A 17 13.01 -7.95 1.68
C ASP A 17 13.24 -7.04 0.45
N PRO A 18 14.50 -6.61 0.18
CA PRO A 18 14.78 -5.66 -0.90
C PRO A 18 14.40 -6.18 -2.29
N LEU A 19 14.39 -7.50 -2.49
CA LEU A 19 14.01 -8.13 -3.75
C LEU A 19 12.50 -7.99 -4.01
N LYS A 20 11.70 -7.85 -2.96
CA LYS A 20 10.24 -7.72 -3.02
C LYS A 20 9.75 -6.27 -3.00
N LEU A 21 10.61 -5.31 -2.63
CA LEU A 21 10.25 -3.90 -2.47
C LEU A 21 9.51 -3.33 -3.69
N LYS A 22 10.08 -3.48 -4.89
CA LYS A 22 9.49 -2.92 -6.12
C LYS A 22 8.10 -3.50 -6.41
N ALA A 23 7.93 -4.81 -6.20
CA ALA A 23 6.65 -5.48 -6.41
C ALA A 23 5.61 -5.06 -5.37
N TRP A 24 6.03 -4.85 -4.12
CA TRP A 24 5.16 -4.37 -3.05
C TRP A 24 4.70 -2.92 -3.29
N LEU A 25 5.62 -2.01 -3.65
CA LEU A 25 5.30 -0.62 -3.98
C LEU A 25 4.34 -0.53 -5.18
N ALA A 26 4.51 -1.38 -6.19
CA ALA A 26 3.60 -1.43 -7.33
C ALA A 26 2.16 -1.85 -6.91
N GLN A 27 2.03 -2.78 -5.95
CA GLN A 27 0.73 -3.17 -5.40
C GLN A 27 0.10 -2.05 -4.59
N CYS A 28 0.88 -1.34 -3.75
CA CYS A 28 0.41 -0.15 -3.03
C CYS A 28 -0.10 0.92 -3.99
N ARG A 29 0.67 1.22 -5.05
CA ARG A 29 0.26 2.19 -6.08
C ARG A 29 -1.04 1.78 -6.76
N ALA A 30 -1.16 0.54 -7.20
CA ALA A 30 -2.38 0.05 -7.83
C ALA A 30 -3.59 0.13 -6.88
N TYR A 31 -3.38 -0.14 -5.58
CA TYR A 31 -4.42 0.00 -4.57
C TYR A 31 -4.86 1.46 -4.41
N PHE A 32 -3.91 2.39 -4.26
CA PHE A 32 -4.20 3.83 -4.12
C PHE A 32 -4.89 4.40 -5.36
N ASP A 33 -4.47 4.02 -6.56
CA ASP A 33 -5.09 4.47 -7.81
C ASP A 33 -6.54 3.96 -7.94
N TYR A 34 -6.85 2.79 -7.37
CA TYR A 34 -8.20 2.24 -7.42
C TYR A 34 -9.16 2.85 -6.39
N TYR A 35 -8.65 3.12 -5.19
CA TYR A 35 -9.38 3.71 -4.06
C TYR A 35 -9.00 5.18 -3.87
N GLU A 36 -8.78 5.92 -4.96
CA GLU A 36 -8.27 7.30 -4.92
C GLU A 36 -9.12 8.24 -4.06
N ASP A 37 -10.42 7.97 -3.96
CA ASP A 37 -11.40 8.68 -3.13
C ASP A 37 -11.21 8.47 -1.63
N GLN A 38 -10.47 7.44 -1.23
CA GLN A 38 -10.15 7.11 0.17
C GLN A 38 -8.76 7.61 0.60
N PHE A 39 -7.92 8.04 -0.34
CA PHE A 39 -6.56 8.52 -0.12
C PHE A 39 -6.42 9.94 -0.67
N THR A 40 -7.12 10.87 -0.03
CA THR A 40 -7.25 12.26 -0.46
C THR A 40 -5.93 13.02 -0.35
N GLU A 41 -5.12 12.71 0.67
CA GLU A 41 -3.82 13.30 0.88
C GLU A 41 -2.69 12.29 0.62
N GLU A 42 -1.51 12.78 0.25
CA GLU A 42 -0.33 11.91 0.10
C GLU A 42 0.06 11.27 1.43
N GLU A 43 -0.16 11.98 2.55
CA GLU A 43 0.08 11.48 3.90
C GLU A 43 -0.75 10.24 4.21
N ASP A 44 -2.00 10.15 3.75
CA ASP A 44 -2.85 8.96 3.93
C ASP A 44 -2.22 7.72 3.30
N LYS A 45 -1.56 7.89 2.14
CA LYS A 45 -0.88 6.81 1.41
C LYS A 45 0.38 6.36 2.16
N VAL A 46 1.14 7.32 2.69
CA VAL A 46 2.35 7.06 3.48
C VAL A 46 2.00 6.32 4.77
N LEU A 47 0.99 6.79 5.51
CA LEU A 47 0.52 6.16 6.74
C LEU A 47 -0.01 4.74 6.48
N PHE A 48 -0.77 4.54 5.41
CA PHE A 48 -1.26 3.22 5.02
C PHE A 48 -0.14 2.25 4.66
N ALA A 49 0.80 2.68 3.81
CA ALA A 49 1.95 1.86 3.45
C ALA A 49 2.80 1.53 4.69
N GLY A 50 2.97 2.51 5.58
CA GLY A 50 3.63 2.37 6.88
C GLY A 50 2.96 1.33 7.78
N ALA A 51 1.63 1.32 7.87
CA ALA A 51 0.86 0.35 8.66
C ALA A 51 0.97 -1.10 8.15
N LEU A 52 1.38 -1.28 6.89
CA LEU A 52 1.64 -2.59 6.28
C LEU A 52 3.10 -3.04 6.44
N LEU A 53 3.99 -2.21 6.99
CA LEU A 53 5.33 -2.65 7.36
C LEU A 53 5.27 -3.61 8.56
N ASP A 54 6.08 -4.66 8.55
CA ASP A 54 6.21 -5.59 9.67
C ASP A 54 7.67 -5.97 9.94
N GLY A 55 7.92 -6.74 10.99
CA GLY A 55 9.26 -7.21 11.32
C GLY A 55 10.27 -6.06 11.46
N PRO A 56 11.51 -6.19 10.93
CA PRO A 56 12.54 -5.18 11.04
C PRO A 56 12.17 -3.83 10.43
N THR A 57 11.27 -3.77 9.45
CA THR A 57 10.89 -2.51 8.78
C THR A 57 9.98 -1.63 9.61
N ALA A 58 9.17 -2.21 10.48
CA ALA A 58 8.35 -1.44 11.41
C ALA A 58 9.18 -0.71 12.49
N LEU A 59 10.44 -1.11 12.73
CA LEU A 59 11.28 -0.53 13.78
C LEU A 59 11.93 0.80 13.41
N TRP A 60 12.12 1.09 12.11
CA TRP A 60 12.80 2.30 11.63
C TRP A 60 11.89 3.29 10.91
N PHE A 61 10.66 2.90 10.60
CA PHE A 61 9.72 3.78 9.93
C PHE A 61 9.10 4.79 10.92
N GLN A 62 9.30 6.07 10.66
CA GLN A 62 8.58 7.19 11.27
C GLN A 62 8.00 8.02 10.13
N PRO A 63 6.66 8.12 10.00
CA PRO A 63 6.01 8.91 8.96
C PRO A 63 6.27 10.41 9.14
#